data_AF-A0AAD9BMH1-F1
#
_entry.id   AF-A0AAD9BMH1-F1
#
_cell.length_a   1.000
_cell.length_b   1.000
_cell.length_c   1.000
_cell.angle_alpha   90.00
_cell.angle_beta   90.00
_cell.angle_gamma   90.00
#
_symmetry.space_group_name_H-M   'P 1'
#
loop_
_entity.id
_entity.type
_entity.pdbx_description
1 polymer ?
#
loop_
_entity_poly.entity_id
_entity_poly.type
_entity_poly.pdbx_seq_one_letter_code
_entity_poly.pdbx_strand_id
1 'polypeptide(L)'
;MMSCIPPPPLPVAPYGSYWVVTTDYTSVTVVYSCTDILRLFHFDYAWILGRSRFLPAETVRYAKELLIQEGVDLSKMKATDQTGCKDN
;
A
#
# COMPACT_ATOMS: atom_id res chain seq x y z
N MET A 1 -13.78 -5.24 4.02
CA MET A 1 -13.75 -3.86 3.50
C MET A 1 -12.94 -3.05 4.48
N MET A 2 -11.74 -2.65 4.06
CA MET A 2 -10.94 -1.68 4.80
C MET A 2 -11.67 -0.35 4.78
N SER A 3 -12.48 -0.10 5.80
CA SER A 3 -13.04 1.24 6.01
C SER A 3 -11.88 2.19 6.26
N CYS A 4 -11.84 3.32 5.55
CA CYS A 4 -11.05 4.47 5.93
C CYS A 4 -11.53 4.93 7.31
N ILE A 5 -10.96 4.34 8.36
CA ILE A 5 -11.22 4.78 9.72
C ILE A 5 -10.22 5.92 9.93
N PRO A 6 -10.67 7.19 9.93
CA PRO A 6 -9.77 8.28 10.21
C PRO A 6 -9.15 8.05 11.59
N PRO A 7 -7.81 8.13 11.74
CA PRO A 7 -7.22 8.07 13.06
C PRO A 7 -7.83 9.17 13.93
N PRO A 8 -7.99 8.96 15.25
CA PRO A 8 -8.45 10.01 16.15
C PRO A 8 -7.58 11.27 15.95
N PRO A 9 -8.18 12.48 15.99
CA PRO A 9 -7.48 13.70 15.63
C PRO A 9 -6.35 13.97 16.63
N LEU A 10 -5.14 13.55 16.28
CA LEU A 10 -3.93 13.91 17.01
C LEU A 10 -3.41 15.25 16.44
N PRO A 11 -3.11 16.26 17.28
CA PRO A 11 -2.98 17.64 16.80
C PRO A 11 -1.76 17.92 15.91
N VAL A 12 -0.82 16.99 15.77
CA VAL A 12 0.48 17.24 15.12
C VAL A 12 1.07 15.94 14.52
N ALA A 13 0.56 15.51 13.38
CA ALA A 13 1.31 14.60 12.51
C ALA A 13 1.17 15.05 11.04
N PRO A 14 2.23 15.55 10.39
CA PRO A 14 2.25 15.70 8.93
C PRO A 14 2.37 14.34 8.21
N TYR A 15 2.30 13.23 8.96
CA TYR A 15 2.46 11.87 8.50
C TYR A 15 1.10 11.30 8.12
N GLY A 16 0.87 11.04 6.82
CA GLY A 16 -0.32 10.34 6.37
C GLY A 16 -0.43 8.96 7.05
N SER A 17 -1.64 8.59 7.47
CA SER A 17 -1.91 7.30 8.08
C SER A 17 -1.69 6.17 7.09
N TYR A 18 -0.77 5.27 7.39
CA TYR A 18 -0.54 4.04 6.63
C TYR A 18 -0.70 2.81 7.53
N TRP A 19 -1.20 1.73 6.96
CA TRP A 19 -1.45 0.44 7.58
C TRP A 19 -0.67 -0.63 6.83
N VAL A 20 0.05 -1.46 7.56
CA VAL A 20 0.64 -2.69 7.00
C VAL A 20 -0.45 -3.74 6.99
N VAL A 21 -0.94 -4.07 5.79
CA VAL A 21 -2.00 -5.07 5.58
C VAL A 21 -1.47 -6.47 5.81
N THR A 22 -0.30 -6.77 5.24
CA THR A 22 0.41 -8.03 5.44
C THR A 22 1.90 -7.81 5.25
N THR A 23 2.70 -8.56 5.99
CA THR A 23 4.14 -8.62 5.79
C THR A 23 4.67 -9.94 6.33
N ASP A 24 5.65 -10.50 5.63
CA ASP A 24 6.46 -11.61 6.10
C ASP A 24 7.85 -11.15 6.59
N TYR A 25 8.06 -9.83 6.68
CA TYR A 25 9.29 -9.11 7.03
C TYR A 25 10.51 -9.35 6.12
N THR A 26 10.51 -10.45 5.37
CA THR A 26 11.66 -11.04 4.70
C THR A 26 11.57 -10.96 3.19
N SER A 27 10.37 -10.89 2.61
CA SER A 27 10.17 -10.82 1.16
C SER A 27 9.22 -9.70 0.76
N VAL A 28 8.04 -9.60 1.35
CA VAL A 28 6.95 -8.73 0.89
C VAL A 28 6.28 -7.98 2.04
N THR A 29 5.88 -6.74 1.74
CA THR A 29 5.03 -5.93 2.61
C THR A 29 3.98 -5.24 1.76
N VAL A 30 2.71 -5.43 2.10
CA VAL A 30 1.59 -4.71 1.49
C VAL A 30 1.19 -3.59 2.44
N VAL A 31 1.24 -2.36 1.95
CA VAL A 31 0.89 -1.16 2.71
C VAL A 31 -0.32 -0.50 2.06
N TYR A 32 -1.26 -0.09 2.89
CA TYR A 32 -2.43 0.69 2.49
C TYR A 32 -2.44 2.01 3.24
N SER A 33 -2.78 3.10 2.57
CA SER A 33 -2.99 4.40 3.21
C SER A 33 -4.27 5.00 2.67
N CYS A 34 -5.10 5.50 3.56
CA CYS A 34 -6.27 6.29 3.21
C CYS A 34 -6.19 7.63 3.93
N THR A 35 -6.48 8.71 3.21
CA THR A 35 -6.57 10.06 3.76
C THR A 35 -7.87 10.72 3.36
N ASP A 36 -8.67 11.11 4.36
CA ASP A 36 -9.91 11.88 4.15
C ASP A 36 -9.61 13.38 4.05
N ILE A 37 -9.99 14.00 2.93
CA ILE A 37 -9.97 15.45 2.78
C ILE A 37 -11.37 15.99 3.06
N LEU A 38 -11.50 16.69 4.19
CA LEU A 38 -12.71 17.41 4.61
C LEU A 38 -13.99 16.55 4.61
N ARG A 39 -13.87 15.22 4.75
CA ARG A 39 -14.96 14.23 4.63
C ARG A 39 -15.74 14.26 3.30
N LEU A 40 -15.21 14.94 2.29
CA LEU A 40 -15.84 15.06 0.96
C LEU A 40 -15.25 14.04 -0.01
N PHE A 41 -13.95 13.79 0.08
CA PHE A 41 -13.23 12.85 -0.76
C PHE A 41 -12.14 12.14 0.05
N HIS A 42 -11.93 10.85 -0.22
CA HIS A 42 -10.81 10.09 0.30
C HIS A 42 -9.80 9.82 -0.82
N PHE A 43 -8.52 9.81 -0.46
CA PHE A 43 -7.44 9.35 -1.32
C PHE A 43 -6.90 8.05 -0.77
N ASP A 44 -7.03 6.99 -1.56
CA ASP A 44 -6.49 5.68 -1.25
C ASP A 44 -5.18 5.45 -2.00
N TYR A 45 -4.22 4.90 -1.30
CA TYR A 45 -2.95 4.48 -1.83
C TYR A 45 -2.64 3.07 -1.37
N ALA A 46 -2.18 2.23 -2.29
CA ALA A 46 -1.74 0.88 -1.99
C ALA A 46 -0.37 0.64 -2.61
N TRP A 47 0.51 -0.01 -1.85
CA TRP A 47 1.85 -0.37 -2.27
C TRP A 47 2.13 -1.84 -1.97
N ILE A 48 2.73 -2.52 -2.95
CA ILE A 48 3.33 -3.85 -2.78
C ILE A 48 4.84 -3.61 -2.80
N LEU A 49 5.47 -3.76 -1.65
CA LEU A 49 6.90 -3.50 -1.45
C LEU A 49 7.63 -4.83 -1.31
N GLY A 50 8.79 -4.94 -1.96
CA GLY A 50 9.67 -6.10 -1.88
C GLY A 50 10.97 -5.80 -1.16
N ARG A 51 11.54 -6.81 -0.49
CA ARG A 51 12.93 -6.77 0.02
C ARG A 51 13.96 -6.95 -1.09
N SER A 52 13.61 -7.69 -2.14
CA SER A 52 14.38 -7.79 -3.38
C SER A 52 13.90 -6.77 -4.40
N ARG A 53 14.78 -6.43 -5.35
CA ARG A 53 14.48 -5.54 -6.49
C ARG A 53 13.31 -6.03 -7.34
N PHE A 54 13.20 -7.36 -7.48
CA PHE A 54 12.11 -8.00 -8.20
C PHE A 54 11.47 -9.06 -7.31
N LEU A 55 10.16 -8.94 -7.12
CA LEU A 55 9.35 -9.92 -6.41
C LEU A 55 8.96 -11.07 -7.33
N PRO A 56 8.83 -12.31 -6.81
CA PRO A 56 8.25 -13.42 -7.56
C PRO A 56 6.83 -13.08 -8.02
N ALA A 57 6.45 -13.52 -9.23
CA ALA A 57 5.13 -13.27 -9.79
C ALA A 57 3.99 -13.80 -8.90
N GLU A 58 4.22 -14.93 -8.23
CA GLU A 58 3.26 -15.52 -7.28
C GLU A 58 3.01 -14.61 -6.07
N THR A 59 4.07 -14.04 -5.49
CA THR A 59 3.97 -13.09 -4.37
C THR A 59 3.21 -11.83 -4.76
N VAL A 60 3.48 -11.30 -5.96
CA VAL A 60 2.74 -10.14 -6.49
C VAL A 60 1.28 -10.47 -6.72
N ARG A 61 0.97 -11.67 -7.25
CA ARG A 61 -0.42 -12.12 -7.45
C ARG A 61 -1.15 -12.23 -6.12
N TYR A 62 -0.56 -12.90 -5.13
CA TYR A 62 -1.12 -13.01 -3.78
C TYR A 62 -1.44 -11.63 -3.17
N ALA A 63 -0.49 -10.70 -3.23
CA ALA A 63 -0.68 -9.35 -2.70
C ALA A 63 -1.80 -8.59 -3.43
N LYS A 64 -1.94 -8.77 -4.75
CA LYS A 64 -3.03 -8.18 -5.54
C LYS A 64 -4.40 -8.79 -5.19
N GLU A 65 -4.48 -10.10 -5.04
CA GLU A 65 -5.72 -10.79 -4.64
C GLU A 65 -6.17 -10.32 -3.25
N LEU A 66 -5.24 -10.17 -2.31
CA LEU A 66 -5.52 -9.62 -0.98
C LEU A 66 -6.06 -8.19 -1.05
N LEU A 67 -5.45 -7.32 -1.85
CA LEU A 67 -5.94 -5.95 -2.04
C LEU A 67 -7.35 -5.91 -2.65
N ILE A 68 -7.67 -6.78 -3.61
CA ILE A 68 -9.03 -6.90 -4.17
C ILE A 68 -10.02 -7.34 -3.09
N GLN A 69 -9.66 -8.34 -2.28
CA GLN A 69 -10.52 -8.84 -1.20
C GLN A 69 -10.86 -7.74 -0.18
N GLU A 70 -9.94 -6.80 0.02
CA GLU A 70 -10.13 -5.69 0.93
C GLU A 70 -10.91 -4.50 0.33
N GLY A 71 -11.17 -4.54 -0.98
CA GLY A 71 -11.94 -3.55 -1.72
C GLY A 71 -11.11 -2.51 -2.46
N VAL A 72 -9.80 -2.73 -2.62
CA VAL A 72 -8.89 -1.82 -3.33
C VAL A 72 -8.99 -2.06 -4.84
N ASP A 73 -9.24 -1.00 -5.60
CA ASP A 73 -9.24 -1.04 -7.06
C ASP A 73 -7.80 -1.05 -7.61
N LEU A 74 -7.41 -2.17 -8.22
CA LEU A 74 -6.08 -2.33 -8.81
C LEU A 74 -5.90 -1.60 -10.15
N SER A 75 -6.96 -1.09 -10.77
CA SER A 75 -6.90 -0.44 -12.10
C SER A 75 -5.93 0.74 -12.15
N LYS A 76 -5.74 1.40 -11.00
CA LYS A 76 -4.84 2.55 -10.83
C LYS A 76 -3.42 2.16 -10.40
N MET A 77 -3.19 0.91 -10.03
CA MET A 77 -1.85 0.45 -9.64
C MET A 77 -0.93 0.33 -10.85
N LYS A 78 0.29 0.83 -10.71
CA LYS A 78 1.34 0.72 -11.73
C LYS A 78 2.54 0.01 -11.14
N ALA A 79 3.14 -0.88 -11.93
CA ALA A 79 4.40 -1.50 -11.55
C ALA A 79 5.51 -0.44 -11.57
N THR A 80 6.27 -0.35 -10.47
CA THR A 80 7.45 0.51 -10.40
C THR A 80 8.57 -0.10 -11.24
N ASP A 81 9.15 0.67 -12.16
CA ASP A 81 10.37 0.27 -12.85
C ASP A 81 11.54 0.31 -11.87
N GLN A 82 12.18 -0.84 -11.67
CA GLN A 82 13.33 -1.03 -10.79
C GLN A 82 14.62 -1.34 -11.59
N THR A 83 14.61 -1.13 -12.90
CA THR A 83 15.78 -1.32 -13.76
C THR A 83 16.69 -0.09 -13.74
N GLY A 84 18.00 -0.28 -13.92
CA GLY A 84 18.96 0.83 -14.00
C GLY A 84 19.19 1.62 -12.70
N CYS A 85 18.66 1.15 -11.56
CA CYS A 85 18.92 1.75 -10.26
C CYS A 85 20.36 1.46 -9.81
N LYS A 86 21.04 2.46 -9.23
CA LYS A 86 22.32 2.25 -8.55
C LYS A 86 22.08 1.52 -7.24
N ASP A 87 22.81 0.43 -7.03
CA ASP A 87 22.94 -0.16 -5.70
C ASP A 87 23.93 0.71 -4.93
N ASN A 88 23.45 1.39 -3.88
CA ASN A 88 24.30 2.22 -3.02
C ASN A 88 25.30 1.36 -2.24
#